data_AF-A0A2U2ZYG6-F1
#
_entry.id   AF-A0A2U2ZYG6-F1
#
_cell.length_a   1.000
_cell.length_b   1.000
_cell.length_c   1.000
_cell.angle_alpha   90.00
_cell.angle_beta   90.00
_cell.angle_gamma   90.00
#
_symmetry.space_group_name_H-M   'P 1'
#
loop_
_entity.id
_entity.type
_entity.pdbx_description
1 polymer ?
#
loop_
_entity_poly.entity_id
_entity_poly.type
_entity_poly.pdbx_seq_one_letter_code
_entity_poly.pdbx_strand_id
1 'polypeptide(L)'
;MITPMYKRRRALGAYLGAVLATVLLPGIRPIDDNVAWAALLPGLVFLIVNQLISSYPSSIRTAPPVMLLILGAIGIVQDTLIWLLVSWISAQMDSGLDVDGFLAALLGGVVVRLTVLTLMAIGPQPTPEAEAA
;
A
#
# COMPACT_ATOMS: atom_id res chain seq x y z
N MET A 1 11.89 -16.68 -7.82
CA MET A 1 12.70 -15.91 -6.85
C MET A 1 12.40 -14.43 -7.11
N ILE A 2 11.88 -13.65 -6.14
CA ILE A 2 11.50 -12.25 -6.43
C ILE A 2 12.75 -11.38 -6.49
N THR A 3 13.02 -10.76 -7.63
CA THR A 3 14.19 -9.89 -7.83
C THR A 3 14.15 -8.70 -6.86
N PRO A 4 15.29 -8.31 -6.25
CA PRO A 4 15.33 -7.24 -5.22
C PRO A 4 14.78 -5.90 -5.71
N MET A 5 14.88 -5.61 -7.00
CA MET A 5 14.31 -4.40 -7.61
C MET A 5 12.77 -4.38 -7.56
N TYR A 6 12.11 -5.52 -7.68
CA TYR A 6 10.66 -5.63 -7.66
C TYR A 6 10.09 -5.41 -6.25
N LYS A 7 10.80 -5.92 -5.23
CA LYS A 7 10.48 -5.68 -3.81
C LYS A 7 10.56 -4.20 -3.44
N ARG A 8 11.59 -3.48 -3.93
CA ARG A 8 11.74 -2.03 -3.71
C ARG A 8 10.58 -1.23 -4.30
N ARG A 9 10.10 -1.56 -5.50
CA ARG A 9 8.97 -0.84 -6.12
C ARG A 9 7.65 -1.05 -5.38
N ARG A 10 7.40 -2.26 -4.88
CA ARG A 10 6.21 -2.52 -4.05
C ARG A 10 6.22 -1.66 -2.78
N ALA A 11 7.36 -1.62 -2.09
CA ALA A 11 7.56 -0.79 -0.91
C ALA A 11 7.35 0.72 -1.21
N LEU A 12 7.99 1.22 -2.27
CA LEU A 12 7.84 2.61 -2.70
C LEU A 12 6.40 2.93 -3.10
N GLY A 13 5.73 2.04 -3.82
CA GLY A 13 4.34 2.25 -4.21
C GLY A 13 3.38 2.22 -3.04
N ALA A 14 3.63 1.41 -2.01
CA ALA A 14 2.81 1.38 -0.82
C ALA A 14 2.98 2.69 -0.03
N TYR A 15 4.22 3.16 0.13
CA TYR A 15 4.50 4.44 0.76
C TYR A 15 3.86 5.62 0.00
N LEU A 16 4.11 5.72 -1.31
CA LEU A 16 3.53 6.78 -2.14
C LEU A 16 2.02 6.71 -2.18
N GLY A 17 1.46 5.50 -2.28
CA GLY A 17 0.02 5.30 -2.25
C GLY A 17 -0.61 5.73 -0.93
N ALA A 18 0.08 5.48 0.19
CA ALA A 18 -0.38 5.91 1.51
C ALA A 18 -0.41 7.43 1.62
N VAL A 19 0.68 8.09 1.23
CA VAL A 19 0.76 9.56 1.18
C VAL A 19 -0.26 10.16 0.20
N LEU A 20 -0.47 9.52 -0.96
CA LEU A 20 -1.46 9.99 -1.93
C LEU A 20 -2.88 9.91 -1.35
N ALA A 21 -3.19 8.84 -0.61
CA ALA A 21 -4.48 8.67 0.04
C ALA A 21 -4.74 9.74 1.11
N THR A 22 -3.74 10.15 1.90
CA THR A 22 -3.92 11.23 2.88
C THR A 22 -4.26 12.58 2.25
N VAL A 23 -3.74 12.84 1.04
CA VAL A 23 -4.02 14.09 0.30
C VAL A 23 -5.36 14.02 -0.43
N LEU A 24 -5.70 12.86 -1.01
CA LEU A 24 -6.88 12.71 -1.84
C LEU A 24 -8.18 12.49 -1.06
N LEU A 25 -8.10 11.89 0.12
CA LEU A 25 -9.28 11.44 0.85
C LEU A 25 -9.56 12.35 2.05
N PRO A 26 -10.68 13.09 2.06
CA PRO A 26 -11.02 14.01 3.15
C PRO A 26 -11.33 13.30 4.47
N GLY A 27 -11.48 11.97 4.44
CA GLY A 27 -11.66 11.12 5.62
C GLY A 27 -10.37 10.61 6.23
N ILE A 28 -9.18 11.04 5.77
CA ILE A 28 -7.90 10.71 6.40
C ILE A 28 -7.25 12.02 6.84
N ARG A 29 -7.13 12.24 8.16
CA ARG A 29 -6.77 13.55 8.72
C ARG A 29 -5.68 13.43 9.79
N PRO A 30 -4.72 14.37 9.85
CA PRO A 30 -3.80 14.47 10.97
C PRO A 30 -4.54 14.74 12.29
N ILE A 31 -4.11 14.07 13.36
CA ILE A 31 -4.62 14.32 14.73
C ILE A 31 -3.95 15.57 15.33
N ASP A 32 -2.66 15.74 15.06
CA ASP A 32 -1.82 16.81 15.58
C ASP A 32 -1.13 17.60 14.46
N ASP A 33 -0.42 18.67 14.81
CA ASP A 33 0.31 19.53 13.88
C ASP A 33 1.59 18.86 13.31
N ASN A 34 1.90 17.63 13.71
CA ASN A 34 3.08 16.91 13.26
C ASN A 34 2.85 16.22 11.92
N VAL A 35 2.79 17.03 10.85
CA VAL A 35 2.56 16.58 9.47
C VAL A 35 3.57 15.51 9.02
N ALA A 36 4.82 15.62 9.46
CA ALA A 36 5.87 14.65 9.12
C ALA A 36 5.56 13.27 9.72
N TRP A 37 5.15 13.23 10.99
CA TRP A 37 4.75 11.99 11.65
C TRP A 37 3.47 11.40 11.07
N ALA A 38 2.48 12.25 10.79
CA ALA A 38 1.24 11.87 10.13
C ALA A 38 1.46 11.20 8.75
N ALA A 39 2.48 11.61 8.00
CA ALA A 39 2.85 10.96 6.75
C ALA A 39 3.74 9.72 6.93
N LEU A 40 4.62 9.72 7.94
CA LEU A 40 5.59 8.65 8.16
C LEU A 40 4.96 7.40 8.77
N LEU A 41 4.08 7.56 9.77
CA LEU A 41 3.42 6.46 10.47
C LEU A 41 2.67 5.50 9.52
N PRO A 42 1.73 5.94 8.66
CA PRO A 42 1.07 5.04 7.72
C PRO A 42 2.08 4.37 6.80
N GLY A 43 3.05 5.12 6.27
CA GLY A 43 4.11 4.58 5.43
C GLY A 43 4.87 3.43 6.09
N LEU A 44 5.24 3.59 7.35
CA LEU A 44 5.94 2.57 8.13
C LEU A 44 5.06 1.33 8.37
N VAL A 45 3.81 1.52 8.79
CA VAL A 45 2.87 0.41 9.04
C VAL A 45 2.61 -0.36 7.73
N PHE A 46 2.36 0.34 6.63
CA PHE A 46 2.21 -0.27 5.31
C PHE A 46 3.44 -1.08 4.90
N LEU A 47 4.64 -0.55 5.12
CA LEU A 47 5.88 -1.27 4.79
C LEU A 47 6.06 -2.53 5.63
N ILE A 48 5.82 -2.45 6.94
CA ILE A 48 5.96 -3.58 7.86
C ILE A 48 4.94 -4.68 7.50
N VAL A 49 3.66 -4.33 7.43
CA VAL A 49 2.59 -5.31 7.18
C VAL A 49 2.73 -5.94 5.80
N ASN A 50 3.08 -5.16 4.76
CA ASN A 50 3.29 -5.72 3.42
C ASN A 50 4.53 -6.63 3.32
N GLN A 51 5.50 -6.49 4.22
CA GLN A 51 6.61 -7.45 4.32
C GLN A 51 6.19 -8.75 4.99
N LEU A 52 5.32 -8.69 5.99
CA LEU A 52 4.80 -9.88 6.67
C LEU A 52 3.80 -10.65 5.79
N ILE A 53 2.91 -9.93 5.11
CA ILE A 53 1.82 -10.49 4.31
C ILE A 53 1.86 -9.83 2.94
N SER A 54 2.31 -10.56 1.92
CA SER A 54 2.41 -10.04 0.55
C SER A 54 1.31 -10.61 -0.35
N SER A 55 0.32 -9.80 -0.68
CA SER A 55 -0.77 -10.14 -1.61
C SER A 55 -0.53 -9.64 -3.05
N TYR A 56 0.73 -9.44 -3.45
CA TYR A 56 1.08 -8.86 -4.75
C TYR A 56 1.45 -9.91 -5.80
N PRO A 57 1.06 -9.72 -7.07
CA PRO A 57 1.46 -10.61 -8.16
C PRO A 57 2.98 -10.59 -8.37
N SER A 58 3.56 -11.73 -8.76
CA SER A 58 4.98 -11.88 -9.08
C SER A 58 5.38 -11.06 -10.31
N SER A 59 4.52 -10.98 -11.32
CA SER A 59 4.67 -10.15 -12.50
C SER A 59 3.30 -9.62 -12.93
N ILE A 60 3.18 -8.31 -13.07
CA ILE A 60 1.90 -7.67 -13.42
C ILE A 60 1.60 -7.77 -14.92
N ARG A 61 2.61 -7.76 -15.80
CA ARG A 61 2.41 -7.79 -17.25
C ARG A 61 2.12 -9.18 -17.80
N THR A 62 2.52 -10.23 -17.09
CA THR A 62 2.33 -11.62 -17.50
C THR A 62 1.26 -12.34 -16.67
N ALA A 63 0.74 -11.73 -15.61
CA ALA A 63 -0.32 -12.32 -14.80
C ALA A 63 -1.65 -12.37 -15.57
N PRO A 64 -2.41 -13.48 -15.48
CA PRO A 64 -3.76 -13.56 -16.01
C PRO A 64 -4.67 -12.47 -15.40
N PRO A 65 -5.58 -11.85 -16.19
CA PRO A 65 -6.47 -10.79 -15.70
C PRO A 65 -7.30 -11.20 -14.47
N VAL A 66 -7.82 -12.44 -14.46
CA VAL A 66 -8.60 -12.97 -13.33
C VAL A 66 -7.75 -13.05 -12.06
N MET A 67 -6.47 -13.43 -12.18
CA MET A 67 -5.56 -13.47 -11.03
C MET A 67 -5.25 -12.06 -10.51
N LEU A 68 -5.11 -11.07 -11.40
CA LEU A 68 -4.94 -9.67 -11.01
C LEU A 68 -6.17 -9.13 -10.27
N LEU A 69 -7.38 -9.50 -10.69
CA LEU A 69 -8.62 -9.11 -10.01
C LEU A 69 -8.71 -9.71 -8.60
N ILE A 70 -8.40 -11.01 -8.44
CA ILE A 70 -8.43 -11.68 -7.14
C ILE A 70 -7.38 -11.09 -6.19
N LEU A 71 -6.12 -10.98 -6.65
CA LEU A 71 -5.03 -10.41 -5.85
C LEU A 71 -5.26 -8.92 -5.56
N GLY A 72 -5.86 -8.19 -6.50
CA GLY A 72 -6.29 -6.82 -6.31
C GLY A 72 -7.35 -6.70 -5.21
N ALA A 73 -8.40 -7.51 -5.26
CA ALA A 73 -9.47 -7.50 -4.27
C ALA A 73 -8.99 -7.88 -2.86
N ILE A 74 -8.25 -8.99 -2.74
CA ILE A 74 -7.63 -9.41 -1.47
C ILE A 74 -6.68 -8.31 -0.96
N GLY A 75 -5.90 -7.74 -1.87
CA GLY A 75 -5.00 -6.65 -1.60
C GLY A 75 -5.70 -5.40 -1.05
N ILE A 76 -6.82 -5.00 -1.64
CA ILE A 76 -7.63 -3.86 -1.16
C ILE A 76 -8.13 -4.13 0.25
N VAL A 77 -8.62 -5.35 0.53
CA VAL A 77 -9.05 -5.74 1.88
C VAL A 77 -7.89 -5.62 2.87
N GLN A 78 -6.71 -6.15 2.51
CA GLN A 78 -5.51 -6.01 3.33
C GLN A 78 -5.15 -4.53 3.57
N ASP A 79 -5.11 -3.70 2.54
CA ASP A 79 -4.73 -2.28 2.66
C ASP A 79 -5.76 -1.49 3.48
N THR A 80 -7.04 -1.87 3.39
CA THR A 80 -8.13 -1.32 4.23
C THR A 80 -7.90 -1.64 5.69
N LEU A 81 -7.57 -2.89 6.01
CA LEU A 81 -7.25 -3.30 7.39
C LEU A 81 -6.01 -2.59 7.92
N ILE A 82 -5.02 -2.34 7.06
CA ILE A 82 -3.84 -1.55 7.44
C ILE A 82 -4.25 -0.11 7.80
N TRP A 83 -5.13 0.53 7.03
CA TRP A 83 -5.63 1.87 7.38
C TRP A 83 -6.35 1.90 8.73
N LEU A 84 -7.21 0.91 9.01
CA LEU A 84 -7.86 0.79 10.31
C LEU A 84 -6.85 0.57 11.43
N LEU A 85 -5.80 -0.20 11.18
CA LEU A 85 -4.69 -0.38 12.13
C LEU A 85 -3.92 0.93 12.36
N VAL A 86 -3.67 1.72 11.31
CA VAL A 86 -3.01 3.03 11.44
C VAL A 86 -3.84 3.97 12.30
N SER A 87 -5.15 4.07 12.06
CA SER A 87 -6.05 4.88 12.89
C SER A 87 -6.06 4.40 14.33
N TRP A 88 -6.14 3.08 14.55
CA TRP A 88 -6.08 2.51 15.90
C TRP A 88 -4.77 2.82 16.63
N ILE A 89 -3.61 2.68 15.97
CA ILE A 89 -2.31 3.04 16.56
C ILE A 89 -2.25 4.54 16.87
N SER A 90 -2.70 5.37 15.94
CA SER A 90 -2.67 6.83 16.09
C SER A 90 -3.52 7.29 17.26
N ALA A 91 -4.70 6.66 17.47
CA ALA A 91 -5.56 6.92 18.61
C ALA A 91 -4.91 6.54 19.96
N GLN A 92 -4.11 5.48 20.01
CA GLN A 92 -3.37 5.11 21.24
C GLN A 92 -2.22 6.07 21.55
N MET A 93 -1.65 6.69 20.53
CA MET A 93 -0.53 7.63 20.65
C MET A 93 -0.98 9.09 20.77
N ASP A 94 -2.27 9.36 20.58
CA ASP A 94 -2.84 10.72 20.44
C ASP A 94 -2.09 11.57 19.39
N SER A 95 -1.55 10.91 18.36
CA SER A 95 -0.67 11.52 17.33
C SER A 95 -0.61 10.62 16.10
N GLY A 96 -0.58 11.23 14.91
CA GLY A 96 -0.59 10.50 13.63
C GLY A 96 -1.81 10.84 12.77
N LEU A 97 -2.54 9.83 12.31
CA LEU A 97 -3.70 9.99 11.42
C LEU A 97 -4.95 9.35 11.99
N ASP A 98 -6.05 10.09 11.92
CA ASP A 98 -7.39 9.55 12.09
C ASP A 98 -7.99 9.18 10.72
N VAL A 99 -8.76 8.09 10.70
CA VAL A 99 -9.43 7.57 9.51
C VAL A 99 -10.92 7.48 9.81
N ASP A 100 -11.70 8.30 9.12
CA ASP A 100 -13.14 8.48 9.33
C ASP A 100 -13.94 7.28 8.81
N GLY A 101 -13.99 6.24 9.64
CA GLY A 101 -14.78 5.04 9.43
C GLY A 101 -14.27 4.12 8.32
N PHE A 102 -15.07 3.09 8.04
CA PHE A 102 -14.68 2.02 7.12
C PHE A 102 -14.56 2.50 5.66
N LEU A 103 -15.41 3.42 5.21
CA LEU A 103 -15.41 3.86 3.82
C LEU A 103 -14.14 4.64 3.47
N ALA A 104 -13.66 5.51 4.37
CA ALA A 104 -12.40 6.22 4.17
C ALA A 104 -11.23 5.22 4.11
N ALA A 105 -11.20 4.24 5.01
CA ALA A 105 -10.21 3.16 5.00
C ALA A 105 -10.26 2.34 3.71
N LEU A 106 -11.46 2.00 3.21
CA LEU A 106 -11.64 1.22 1.98
C LEU A 106 -11.13 1.98 0.76
N LEU A 107 -11.53 3.24 0.61
CA LEU A 107 -11.05 4.10 -0.47
C LEU A 107 -9.54 4.32 -0.37
N GLY A 108 -9.00 4.47 0.85
CA GLY A 108 -7.56 4.54 1.10
C GLY A 108 -6.85 3.27 0.63
N GLY A 109 -7.42 2.10 0.92
CA GLY A 109 -6.90 0.82 0.47
C GLY A 109 -6.89 0.70 -1.05
N VAL A 110 -7.97 1.13 -1.72
CA VAL A 110 -8.05 1.18 -3.19
C VAL A 110 -6.96 2.08 -3.78
N VAL A 111 -6.79 3.29 -3.24
CA VAL A 111 -5.78 4.24 -3.71
C VAL A 111 -4.37 3.67 -3.58
N VAL A 112 -4.04 3.08 -2.42
CA VAL A 112 -2.73 2.44 -2.20
C VAL A 112 -2.51 1.30 -3.20
N ARG A 113 -3.49 0.40 -3.33
CA ARG A 113 -3.39 -0.77 -4.21
C ARG A 113 -3.17 -0.36 -5.67
N LEU A 114 -3.95 0.59 -6.16
CA LEU A 114 -3.82 1.08 -7.53
C LEU A 114 -2.48 1.79 -7.76
N THR A 115 -1.98 2.53 -6.78
CA THR A 115 -0.67 3.18 -6.86
C THR A 115 0.45 2.15 -6.98
N VAL A 116 0.42 1.11 -6.14
CA VAL A 116 1.41 0.01 -6.20
C VAL A 116 1.36 -0.70 -7.55
N LEU A 117 0.17 -1.11 -7.99
CA LEU A 117 0.00 -1.83 -9.25
C LEU A 117 0.46 -0.98 -10.45
N THR A 118 0.11 0.32 -10.47
CA THR A 118 0.56 1.24 -11.52
C THR A 118 2.09 1.36 -11.56
N LEU A 119 2.74 1.50 -10.41
CA LEU A 119 4.21 1.59 -10.34
C LEU A 119 4.89 0.26 -10.74
N MET A 120 4.28 -0.87 -10.42
CA MET A 120 4.73 -2.19 -10.88
C MET A 120 4.58 -2.34 -12.41
N ALA A 121 3.54 -1.75 -13.00
CA ALA A 121 3.27 -1.82 -14.43
C ALA A 121 4.25 -0.98 -15.27
N ILE A 122 4.65 0.20 -14.78
CA ILE A 122 5.46 1.16 -15.56
C ILE A 122 6.95 0.76 -15.61
N GLY A 123 7.53 0.24 -14.53
CA GLY A 123 8.98 0.01 -14.48
C GLY A 123 9.50 -1.20 -15.28
N PRO A 124 10.83 -1.32 -15.47
CA PRO A 124 11.49 -2.49 -16.08
C PRO A 124 11.02 -3.82 -15.49
N GLN A 125 10.56 -4.75 -16.31
CA GLN A 125 10.10 -6.06 -15.86
C GLN A 125 11.29 -7.01 -15.68
N PRO A 126 11.25 -7.93 -14.70
CA PRO A 126 12.23 -9.01 -14.64
C PRO A 126 12.15 -9.82 -15.94
N THR A 127 13.28 -9.98 -16.63
CA THR A 127 13.37 -10.81 -17.84
C THR A 127 13.41 -12.29 -17.43
N PRO A 128 12.87 -13.20 -18.26
CA PRO A 128 12.89 -14.64 -17.98
C PRO A 128 14.29 -15.20 -17.72
N GLU A 129 15.31 -14.64 -18.39
CA GLU A 129 16.72 -15.00 -18.22
C GLU A 129 17.25 -14.74 -16.80
N ALA A 130 16.72 -13.73 -16.10
CA ALA A 130 17.09 -13.41 -14.72
C ALA A 130 16.38 -14.28 -13.67
N GLU A 131 15.36 -15.06 -14.06
CA GLU A 131 14.72 -16.06 -13.18
C GLU A 131 15.34 -17.46 -13.33
N ALA A 132 16.09 -17.71 -14.41
CA ALA A 132 16.75 -18.98 -14.70
C ALA A 132 18.22 -19.06 -14.21
N ALA A 133 18.77 -17.94 -13.71
CA ALA A 133 20.11 -17.82 -13.13
C ALA A 133 20.04 -17.71 -11.59
#